data_AF-A0A6N2CQG5-F1
#
_entry.id   AF-A0A6N2CQG5-F1
#
_cell.length_a   1.000
_cell.length_b   1.000
_cell.length_c   1.000
_cell.angle_alpha   90.00
_cell.angle_beta   90.00
_cell.angle_gamma   90.00
#
_symmetry.space_group_name_H-M   'P 1'
#
loop_
_entity.id
_entity.type
_entity.pdbx_description
1 polymer ?
#
loop_
_entity_poly.entity_id
_entity_poly.type
_entity_poly.pdbx_seq_one_letter_code
_entity_poly.pdbx_strand_id
1 'polypeptide(L)'
;MKHQLTFLFGVFIFPFFLSAQDLDKEKMDQLFDLLENSDRAMLTVSLFKNGEEVYQRSVGYANIEKEIKAGPTTQYRIGSITKTYLATLIMQTIERGKLSLEDPLSNFFPKVPNAEKITIENLLNHRSGIFNFTSTEDYFTYLEEPKSREQMLDLISSFEPVFEPGSRLEYSNSNYVLLTMILEQLTNTDFNKLIFDNITKPHSLGSTFVANKLSKNIRHAISYDRKQEWQESTETHSSIPLGAGSLSATAFELNRFFYLLFSHELTSEQTLITMTTPTDGFGLGLFQIPFFNKRAWGHTGGIDGFNSSAAFFPEDGLGVVLLSNASATDLNIILIGMLSIYYDMPYEMPVFPPFLFLEAEDLVVYEGTYSHPQFPLKINIWNEGNSLMAQATGQPPFTLDARGDHIFAYDAARLILTFNPEEETMLLKQAGMEWLMTKAAEE
;
A
#
# COMPACT_ATOMS: atom_id res chain seq x y z
N MET A 1 43.30 3.43 74.32
CA MET A 1 43.61 3.00 72.93
C MET A 1 42.31 2.65 72.25
N LYS A 2 41.79 3.50 71.36
CA LYS A 2 40.59 3.23 70.56
C LYS A 2 41.03 3.18 69.09
N HIS A 3 40.96 2.00 68.49
CA HIS A 3 41.26 1.78 67.08
C HIS A 3 40.13 2.34 66.22
N GLN A 4 40.48 3.17 65.23
CA GLN A 4 39.59 3.59 64.15
C GLN A 4 39.59 2.49 63.08
N LEU A 5 38.42 1.99 62.71
CA LEU A 5 38.22 1.11 61.57
C LEU A 5 37.70 1.97 60.41
N THR A 6 38.52 2.14 59.37
CA THR A 6 38.13 2.79 58.12
C THR A 6 37.51 1.73 57.21
N PHE A 7 36.20 1.83 56.94
CA PHE A 7 35.52 0.99 55.96
C PHE A 7 35.68 1.60 54.57
N LEU A 8 36.39 0.90 53.67
CA LEU A 8 36.46 1.21 52.25
C LEU A 8 35.16 0.73 51.57
N PHE A 9 34.35 1.65 51.05
CA PHE A 9 33.22 1.30 50.18
C PHE A 9 33.75 1.04 48.76
N GLY A 10 33.79 -0.22 48.36
CA GLY A 10 34.04 -0.61 46.97
C GLY A 10 32.77 -0.42 46.15
N VAL A 11 32.78 0.55 45.22
CA VAL A 11 31.73 0.71 44.21
C VAL A 11 31.92 -0.38 43.16
N PHE A 12 31.09 -1.41 43.18
CA PHE A 12 30.98 -2.37 42.09
C PHE A 12 30.19 -1.72 40.95
N ILE A 13 30.90 -1.24 39.93
CA ILE A 13 30.30 -0.86 38.66
C ILE A 13 30.01 -2.16 37.91
N PHE A 14 28.76 -2.61 37.94
CA PHE A 14 28.28 -3.64 37.01
C PHE A 14 28.24 -3.02 35.61
N PRO A 15 28.97 -3.55 34.62
CA PRO A 15 28.74 -3.15 33.24
C PRO A 15 27.36 -3.68 32.84
N PHE A 16 26.41 -2.77 32.66
CA PHE A 16 25.22 -3.06 31.87
C PHE A 16 25.70 -3.33 30.44
N PHE A 17 25.88 -4.60 30.11
CA PHE A 17 25.88 -5.03 28.72
C PHE A 17 24.45 -4.80 28.20
N LEU A 18 24.24 -3.66 27.54
CA LEU A 18 23.16 -3.51 26.57
C LEU A 18 23.47 -4.55 25.48
N SER A 19 22.89 -5.73 25.59
CA SER A 19 22.80 -6.63 24.43
C SER A 19 21.99 -5.86 23.38
N ALA A 20 22.64 -5.50 22.27
CA ALA A 20 21.90 -5.24 21.05
C ALA A 20 21.04 -6.48 20.81
N GLN A 21 19.72 -6.31 20.79
CA GLN A 21 18.83 -7.42 20.52
C GLN A 21 19.00 -7.78 19.05
N ASP A 22 19.62 -8.93 18.78
CA ASP A 22 19.76 -9.43 17.43
C ASP A 22 18.38 -9.84 16.91
N LEU A 23 18.07 -9.45 15.68
CA LEU A 23 16.84 -9.84 14.98
C LEU A 23 16.73 -11.37 14.93
N ASP A 24 15.60 -11.93 15.36
CA ASP A 24 15.29 -13.35 15.21
C ASP A 24 14.99 -13.70 13.74
N LYS A 25 16.07 -13.91 12.97
CA LYS A 25 16.00 -14.23 11.55
C LYS A 25 15.36 -15.59 11.29
N GLU A 26 15.54 -16.55 12.18
CA GLU A 26 14.96 -17.89 12.03
C GLU A 26 13.43 -17.82 12.11
N LYS A 27 12.89 -17.09 13.09
CA LYS A 27 11.46 -16.86 13.19
C LYS A 27 10.93 -16.04 12.01
N MET A 28 11.70 -15.07 11.51
CA MET A 28 11.36 -14.33 10.30
C MET A 28 11.28 -15.25 9.07
N ASP A 29 12.27 -16.13 8.89
CA ASP A 29 12.30 -17.10 7.78
C ASP A 29 11.11 -18.07 7.86
N GLN A 30 10.76 -18.54 9.06
CA GLN A 30 9.57 -19.38 9.26
C GLN A 30 8.27 -18.69 8.81
N LEU A 31 8.11 -17.38 9.04
CA LEU A 31 6.94 -16.63 8.56
C LEU A 31 6.86 -16.64 7.02
N PHE A 32 7.99 -16.47 6.33
CA PHE A 32 8.03 -16.46 4.87
C PHE A 32 7.97 -17.85 4.25
N ASP A 33 8.51 -18.86 4.93
CA ASP A 33 8.37 -20.25 4.52
C ASP A 33 6.91 -20.71 4.61
N LEU A 34 6.15 -20.23 5.59
CA LEU A 34 4.69 -20.46 5.64
C LEU A 34 3.98 -19.86 4.42
N LEU A 35 4.33 -18.64 4.02
CA LEU A 35 3.78 -18.01 2.81
C LEU A 35 4.15 -18.77 1.53
N GLU A 36 5.40 -19.21 1.41
CA GLU A 36 5.90 -19.95 0.26
C GLU A 36 5.22 -21.31 0.12
N ASN A 37 5.13 -22.07 1.22
CA ASN A 37 4.54 -23.41 1.23
C ASN A 37 3.01 -23.41 1.06
N SER A 38 2.34 -22.31 1.38
CA SER A 38 0.88 -22.18 1.28
C SER A 38 0.40 -21.45 0.02
N ASP A 39 1.33 -21.06 -0.87
CA ASP A 39 1.08 -20.33 -2.12
C ASP A 39 0.18 -19.09 -1.91
N ARG A 40 0.47 -18.31 -0.87
CA ARG A 40 -0.37 -17.17 -0.45
C ARG A 40 0.01 -15.85 -1.07
N ALA A 41 1.28 -15.69 -1.44
CA ALA A 41 1.78 -14.45 -2.02
C ALA A 41 3.08 -14.71 -2.77
N MET A 42 3.36 -13.83 -3.73
CA MET A 42 4.69 -13.66 -4.32
C MET A 42 5.18 -12.27 -3.97
N LEU A 43 6.32 -12.19 -3.29
CA LEU A 43 6.79 -10.94 -2.71
C LEU A 43 8.29 -10.90 -2.45
N THR A 44 8.79 -9.69 -2.22
CA THR A 44 10.12 -9.41 -1.67
C THR A 44 9.98 -8.42 -0.53
N VAL A 45 10.62 -8.73 0.60
CA VAL A 45 10.73 -7.84 1.76
C VAL A 45 12.17 -7.41 2.00
N SER A 46 12.33 -6.26 2.65
CA SER A 46 13.62 -5.75 3.11
C SER A 46 13.43 -4.96 4.41
N LEU A 47 14.30 -5.20 5.40
CA LEU A 47 14.38 -4.43 6.64
C LEU A 47 15.73 -3.71 6.70
N PHE A 48 15.70 -2.41 6.98
CA PHE A 48 16.89 -1.59 7.18
C PHE A 48 16.99 -1.12 8.62
N LYS A 49 18.18 -1.14 9.20
CA LYS A 49 18.50 -0.48 10.46
C LYS A 49 19.60 0.54 10.23
N ASN A 50 19.33 1.80 10.53
CA ASN A 50 20.29 2.90 10.39
C ASN A 50 20.99 2.96 9.02
N GLY A 51 20.22 2.68 7.95
CA GLY A 51 20.70 2.74 6.57
C GLY A 51 21.35 1.46 6.03
N GLU A 52 21.45 0.40 6.83
CA GLU A 52 21.98 -0.91 6.44
C GLU A 52 20.87 -1.97 6.37
N GLU A 53 20.89 -2.81 5.33
CA GLU A 53 19.97 -3.94 5.21
C GLU A 53 20.31 -5.03 6.23
N VAL A 54 19.39 -5.30 7.15
CA VAL A 54 19.58 -6.31 8.21
C VAL A 54 18.86 -7.63 7.92
N TYR A 55 17.84 -7.60 7.04
CA TYR A 55 17.08 -8.76 6.61
C TYR A 55 16.48 -8.55 5.22
N GLN A 56 16.47 -9.61 4.42
CA GLN A 56 15.87 -9.64 3.09
C GLN A 56 15.34 -11.05 2.83
N ARG A 57 14.13 -11.15 2.27
CA ARG A 57 13.57 -12.43 1.82
C ARG A 57 12.69 -12.20 0.61
N SER A 58 12.70 -13.17 -0.30
CA SER A 58 11.80 -13.24 -1.45
C SER A 58 11.08 -14.58 -1.44
N VAL A 59 9.80 -14.55 -1.83
CA VAL A 59 8.90 -15.71 -1.88
C VAL A 59 8.28 -15.78 -3.27
N GLY A 60 8.23 -16.99 -3.85
CA GLY A 60 7.52 -17.25 -5.10
C GLY A 60 8.23 -16.76 -6.36
N TYR A 61 7.47 -16.31 -7.36
CA TYR A 61 7.96 -15.99 -8.69
C TYR A 61 7.85 -14.50 -9.02
N ALA A 62 8.86 -13.98 -9.70
CA ALA A 62 8.75 -12.72 -10.42
C ALA A 62 8.03 -12.94 -11.77
N ASN A 63 8.19 -14.11 -12.37
CA ASN A 63 7.50 -14.50 -13.59
C ASN A 63 7.24 -16.02 -13.58
N ILE A 64 5.97 -16.42 -13.53
CA ILE A 64 5.55 -17.83 -13.48
C ILE A 64 5.84 -18.54 -14.80
N GLU A 65 5.45 -17.95 -15.93
CA GLU A 65 5.59 -18.56 -17.27
C GLU A 65 7.05 -18.91 -17.59
N LYS A 66 7.99 -18.06 -17.17
CA LYS A 66 9.44 -18.23 -17.38
C LYS A 66 10.15 -18.88 -16.20
N GLU A 67 9.42 -19.29 -15.17
CA GLU A 67 9.94 -19.88 -13.93
C GLU A 67 11.02 -19.02 -13.23
N ILE A 68 10.94 -17.69 -13.38
CA ILE A 68 11.88 -16.75 -12.76
C ILE A 68 11.43 -16.52 -11.31
N LYS A 69 12.21 -17.01 -10.34
CA LYS A 69 11.98 -16.78 -8.92
C LYS A 69 12.14 -15.30 -8.55
N ALA A 70 11.34 -14.84 -7.60
CA ALA A 70 11.53 -13.53 -6.99
C ALA A 70 12.86 -13.49 -6.21
N GLY A 71 13.53 -12.33 -6.20
CA GLY A 71 14.81 -12.15 -5.53
C GLY A 71 15.08 -10.70 -5.15
N PRO A 72 16.24 -10.42 -4.50
CA PRO A 72 16.56 -9.09 -3.97
C PRO A 72 16.65 -7.98 -5.04
N THR A 73 16.85 -8.35 -6.30
CA THR A 73 16.92 -7.41 -7.42
C THR A 73 15.66 -7.37 -8.29
N THR A 74 14.61 -8.10 -7.88
CA THR A 74 13.31 -8.06 -8.56
C THR A 74 12.71 -6.67 -8.40
N GLN A 75 12.27 -6.12 -9.52
CA GLN A 75 11.65 -4.80 -9.62
C GLN A 75 10.14 -4.97 -9.64
N TYR A 76 9.45 -4.21 -8.81
CA TYR A 76 7.99 -4.22 -8.67
C TYR A 76 7.47 -2.81 -8.95
N ARG A 77 6.27 -2.69 -9.53
CA ARG A 77 5.57 -1.41 -9.56
C ARG A 77 5.16 -1.06 -8.14
N ILE A 78 5.57 0.11 -7.65
CA ILE A 78 5.37 0.52 -6.24
C ILE A 78 4.08 1.33 -6.04
N GLY A 79 3.29 1.49 -7.09
CA GLY A 79 2.03 2.25 -7.08
C GLY A 79 2.18 3.58 -6.35
N SER A 80 1.25 3.87 -5.44
CA SER A 80 1.13 5.16 -4.78
C SER A 80 2.31 5.57 -3.87
N ILE A 81 3.28 4.71 -3.59
CA ILE A 81 4.53 5.14 -2.96
C ILE A 81 5.29 6.13 -3.87
N THR A 82 5.02 6.11 -5.19
CA THR A 82 5.46 7.13 -6.14
C THR A 82 5.14 8.56 -5.67
N LYS A 83 4.03 8.75 -4.94
CA LYS A 83 3.63 10.06 -4.42
C LYS A 83 4.65 10.65 -3.46
N THR A 84 5.30 9.83 -2.65
CA THR A 84 6.36 10.28 -1.74
C THR A 84 7.60 10.77 -2.51
N TYR A 85 7.95 10.11 -3.61
CA TYR A 85 9.02 10.59 -4.51
C TYR A 85 8.65 11.92 -5.17
N LEU A 86 7.43 12.04 -5.71
CA LEU A 86 6.98 13.29 -6.31
C LEU A 86 6.91 14.43 -5.28
N ALA A 87 6.34 14.18 -4.10
CA ALA A 87 6.29 15.14 -3.01
C ALA A 87 7.70 15.61 -2.63
N THR A 88 8.67 14.70 -2.55
CA THR A 88 10.09 15.05 -2.32
C THR A 88 10.61 16.03 -3.39
N LEU A 89 10.34 15.79 -4.68
CA LEU A 89 10.75 16.69 -5.76
C LEU A 89 10.04 18.07 -5.68
N ILE A 90 8.75 18.08 -5.33
CA ILE A 90 7.98 19.31 -5.13
C ILE A 90 8.59 20.12 -3.97
N MET A 91 8.88 19.47 -2.85
CA MET A 91 9.50 20.12 -1.69
C MET A 91 10.92 20.62 -1.99
N GLN A 92 11.74 19.86 -2.72
CA GLN A 92 13.04 20.33 -3.22
C GLN A 92 12.91 21.55 -4.16
N THR A 93 11.79 21.67 -4.88
CA THR A 93 11.51 22.82 -5.76
C THR A 93 11.10 24.04 -4.94
N ILE A 94 10.35 23.83 -3.86
CA ILE A 94 9.98 24.85 -2.87
C ILE A 94 11.22 25.37 -2.13
N GLU A 95 12.14 24.49 -1.70
CA GLU A 95 13.40 24.89 -1.07
C GLU A 95 14.27 25.79 -1.95
N ARG A 96 14.17 25.61 -3.28
CA ARG A 96 14.87 26.45 -4.28
C ARG A 96 14.12 27.74 -4.61
N GLY A 97 12.99 28.01 -3.94
CA GLY A 97 12.16 29.21 -4.12
C GLY A 97 11.45 29.29 -5.47
N LYS A 98 11.25 28.15 -6.15
CA LYS A 98 10.61 28.08 -7.48
C LYS A 98 9.10 27.80 -7.43
N LEU A 99 8.60 27.43 -6.27
CA LEU A 99 7.21 27.12 -5.98
C LEU A 99 6.94 27.42 -4.51
N SER A 100 5.71 27.77 -4.14
CA SER A 100 5.24 27.89 -2.75
C SER A 100 4.14 26.88 -2.46
N LEU A 101 3.99 26.49 -1.18
CA LEU A 101 2.87 25.65 -0.75
C LEU A 101 1.51 26.34 -0.95
N GLU A 102 1.50 27.67 -0.90
CA GLU A 102 0.33 28.54 -1.01
C GLU A 102 0.03 28.96 -2.46
N ASP A 103 0.88 28.58 -3.42
CA ASP A 103 0.63 28.92 -4.82
C ASP A 103 -0.70 28.31 -5.26
N PRO A 104 -1.63 29.10 -5.83
CA PRO A 104 -2.91 28.59 -6.29
C PRO A 104 -2.72 27.76 -7.55
N LEU A 105 -3.56 26.72 -7.69
CA LEU A 105 -3.58 25.85 -8.86
C LEU A 105 -3.91 26.63 -10.14
N SER A 106 -4.63 27.75 -10.03
CA SER A 106 -4.97 28.63 -11.15
C SER A 106 -3.76 29.24 -11.87
N ASN A 107 -2.60 29.34 -11.19
CA ASN A 107 -1.34 29.74 -11.83
C ASN A 107 -0.90 28.76 -12.93
N PHE A 108 -1.35 27.50 -12.86
CA PHE A 108 -0.95 26.43 -13.78
C PHE A 108 -2.12 25.93 -14.62
N PHE A 109 -3.26 25.65 -13.99
CA PHE A 109 -4.43 25.04 -14.62
C PHE A 109 -5.73 25.77 -14.22
N PRO A 110 -5.97 26.99 -14.73
CA PRO A 110 -7.14 27.80 -14.38
C PRO A 110 -8.48 27.20 -14.81
N LYS A 111 -8.47 26.17 -15.67
CA LYS A 111 -9.68 25.45 -16.10
C LYS A 111 -10.14 24.39 -15.09
N VAL A 112 -9.29 23.99 -14.14
CA VAL A 112 -9.69 23.03 -13.11
C VAL A 112 -10.72 23.70 -12.18
N PRO A 113 -11.87 23.06 -11.91
CA PRO A 113 -12.85 23.60 -10.98
C PRO A 113 -12.22 23.98 -9.62
N ASN A 114 -12.60 25.15 -9.09
CA ASN A 114 -12.05 25.73 -7.85
C ASN A 114 -10.52 26.01 -7.85
N ALA A 115 -9.84 26.05 -9.00
CA ALA A 115 -8.38 26.23 -9.07
C ALA A 115 -7.84 27.46 -8.32
N GLU A 116 -8.59 28.57 -8.24
CA GLU A 116 -8.20 29.78 -7.48
C GLU A 116 -8.15 29.57 -5.97
N LYS A 117 -8.83 28.54 -5.45
CA LYS A 117 -8.90 28.21 -4.01
C LYS A 117 -7.99 27.04 -3.62
N ILE A 118 -7.56 26.22 -4.59
CA ILE A 118 -6.76 25.02 -4.36
C ILE A 118 -5.29 25.42 -4.36
N THR A 119 -4.57 25.10 -3.30
CA THR A 119 -3.11 25.35 -3.21
C THR A 119 -2.29 24.10 -3.52
N ILE A 120 -0.98 24.27 -3.74
CA ILE A 120 -0.03 23.14 -3.83
C ILE A 120 -0.09 22.25 -2.59
N GLU A 121 -0.19 22.85 -1.40
CA GLU A 121 -0.38 22.12 -0.15
C GLU A 121 -1.63 21.23 -0.18
N ASN A 122 -2.77 21.76 -0.67
CA ASN A 122 -4.01 21.00 -0.79
C ASN A 122 -3.87 19.79 -1.72
N LEU A 123 -3.07 19.91 -2.78
CA LEU A 123 -2.79 18.77 -3.67
C LEU A 123 -1.96 17.71 -2.94
N LEU A 124 -0.88 18.12 -2.28
CA LEU A 124 0.06 17.23 -1.56
C LEU A 124 -0.61 16.47 -0.42
N ASN A 125 -1.52 17.10 0.32
CA ASN A 125 -2.19 16.51 1.49
C ASN A 125 -3.62 16.03 1.21
N HIS A 126 -4.04 15.92 -0.06
CA HIS A 126 -5.36 15.39 -0.44
C HIS A 126 -6.56 16.18 0.12
N ARG A 127 -6.48 17.51 0.12
CA ARG A 127 -7.56 18.42 0.55
C ARG A 127 -8.05 19.34 -0.57
N SER A 128 -7.84 18.97 -1.83
CA SER A 128 -8.15 19.82 -2.98
C SER A 128 -9.63 19.86 -3.36
N GLY A 129 -10.43 18.85 -3.01
CA GLY A 129 -11.79 18.70 -3.52
C GLY A 129 -11.86 18.18 -4.97
N ILE A 130 -10.73 17.88 -5.62
CA ILE A 130 -10.68 17.37 -6.99
C ILE A 130 -11.05 15.88 -7.01
N PHE A 131 -12.06 15.55 -7.81
CA PHE A 131 -12.52 14.16 -7.98
C PHE A 131 -11.36 13.23 -8.39
N ASN A 132 -11.33 12.03 -7.81
CA ASN A 132 -10.34 11.02 -8.13
C ASN A 132 -10.73 10.28 -9.41
N PHE A 133 -10.03 10.54 -10.53
CA PHE A 133 -10.41 9.94 -11.82
C PHE A 133 -10.38 8.40 -11.83
N THR A 134 -9.63 7.75 -10.92
CA THR A 134 -9.60 6.28 -10.81
C THR A 134 -10.83 5.71 -10.08
N SER A 135 -11.73 6.57 -9.60
CA SER A 135 -13.00 6.19 -8.96
C SER A 135 -14.17 6.16 -9.94
N THR A 136 -13.94 6.40 -11.24
CA THR A 136 -14.98 6.24 -12.25
C THR A 136 -15.21 4.77 -12.60
N GLU A 137 -16.44 4.42 -12.97
CA GLU A 137 -16.80 3.07 -13.41
C GLU A 137 -16.03 2.65 -14.67
N ASP A 138 -15.74 3.61 -15.56
CA ASP A 138 -15.07 3.37 -16.84
C ASP A 138 -13.54 3.36 -16.74
N TYR A 139 -12.94 3.56 -15.56
CA TYR A 139 -11.48 3.58 -15.37
C TYR A 139 -10.80 2.34 -15.98
N PHE A 140 -11.39 1.17 -15.75
CA PHE A 140 -10.88 -0.11 -16.26
C PHE A 140 -10.95 -0.25 -17.79
N THR A 141 -11.74 0.58 -18.47
CA THR A 141 -11.89 0.53 -19.93
C THR A 141 -10.75 1.23 -20.67
N TYR A 142 -9.99 2.11 -20.00
CA TYR A 142 -8.94 2.91 -20.64
C TYR A 142 -7.58 2.88 -19.93
N LEU A 143 -7.44 2.20 -18.78
CA LEU A 143 -6.19 2.20 -18.00
C LEU A 143 -4.98 1.68 -18.80
N GLU A 144 -5.21 0.87 -19.83
CA GLU A 144 -4.17 0.30 -20.68
C GLU A 144 -3.77 1.19 -21.85
N GLU A 145 -4.59 2.19 -22.16
CA GLU A 145 -4.45 3.04 -23.33
C GLU A 145 -3.62 4.28 -23.00
N PRO A 146 -2.59 4.61 -23.81
CA PRO A 146 -1.80 5.80 -23.57
C PRO A 146 -2.66 7.07 -23.69
N LYS A 147 -2.66 7.88 -22.63
CA LYS A 147 -3.19 9.25 -22.67
C LYS A 147 -2.08 10.28 -22.69
N SER A 148 -2.26 11.33 -23.49
CA SER A 148 -1.43 12.53 -23.47
C SER A 148 -1.69 13.34 -22.21
N ARG A 149 -0.78 14.27 -21.91
CA ARG A 149 -0.94 15.23 -20.83
C ARG A 149 -2.24 16.04 -20.95
N GLU A 150 -2.56 16.49 -22.17
CA GLU A 150 -3.79 17.24 -22.44
C GLU A 150 -5.04 16.38 -22.19
N GLN A 151 -5.04 15.13 -22.66
CA GLN A 151 -6.15 14.20 -22.41
C GLN A 151 -6.36 13.93 -20.92
N MET A 152 -5.27 13.78 -20.15
CA MET A 152 -5.37 13.60 -18.69
C MET A 152 -5.88 14.87 -17.98
N LEU A 153 -5.42 16.06 -18.41
CA LEU A 153 -5.90 17.33 -17.86
C LEU A 153 -7.38 17.55 -18.17
N ASP A 154 -7.82 17.29 -19.40
CA ASP A 154 -9.22 17.40 -19.81
C ASP A 154 -10.10 16.42 -19.04
N LEU A 155 -9.64 15.17 -18.86
CA LEU A 155 -10.33 14.17 -18.04
C LEU A 155 -10.53 14.68 -16.61
N ILE A 156 -9.44 15.08 -15.94
CA ILE A 156 -9.47 15.57 -14.54
C ILE A 156 -10.35 16.81 -14.42
N SER A 157 -10.28 17.73 -15.38
CA SER A 157 -11.04 18.99 -15.37
C SER A 157 -12.53 18.82 -15.70
N SER A 158 -12.93 17.65 -16.22
CA SER A 158 -14.33 17.39 -16.59
C SER A 158 -15.23 16.99 -15.41
N PHE A 159 -14.64 16.60 -14.28
CA PHE A 159 -15.38 16.21 -13.09
C PHE A 159 -15.77 17.42 -12.22
N GLU A 160 -16.95 17.35 -11.61
CA GLU A 160 -17.38 18.30 -10.59
C GLU A 160 -16.56 18.13 -9.30
N PRO A 161 -16.29 19.22 -8.55
CA PRO A 161 -15.70 19.13 -7.22
C PRO A 161 -16.53 18.29 -6.25
N VAL A 162 -15.85 17.50 -5.43
CA VAL A 162 -16.50 16.63 -4.41
C VAL A 162 -16.64 17.29 -3.02
N PHE A 163 -15.93 18.40 -2.79
CA PHE A 163 -16.05 19.25 -1.59
C PHE A 163 -15.27 20.57 -1.78
N GLU A 164 -15.46 21.53 -0.87
CA GLU A 164 -14.70 22.78 -0.87
C GLU A 164 -13.22 22.54 -0.47
N PRO A 165 -12.24 23.12 -1.18
CA PRO A 165 -10.82 22.95 -0.85
C PRO A 165 -10.51 23.26 0.63
N GLY A 166 -9.67 22.43 1.25
CA GLY A 166 -9.27 22.54 2.65
C GLY A 166 -10.28 21.99 3.67
N SER A 167 -11.56 21.79 3.30
CA SER A 167 -12.62 21.45 4.26
C SER A 167 -12.54 20.03 4.83
N ARG A 168 -11.99 19.07 4.09
CA ARG A 168 -11.78 17.68 4.54
C ARG A 168 -10.66 16.99 3.76
N LEU A 169 -10.23 15.85 4.28
CA LEU A 169 -9.29 14.93 3.62
C LEU A 169 -10.06 13.94 2.73
N GLU A 170 -9.72 13.86 1.45
CA GLU A 170 -10.19 12.80 0.55
C GLU A 170 -9.13 12.48 -0.50
N TYR A 171 -8.68 11.23 -0.53
CA TYR A 171 -7.62 10.77 -1.40
C TYR A 171 -7.98 10.95 -2.88
N SER A 172 -7.05 11.48 -3.67
CA SER A 172 -7.26 11.72 -5.10
C SER A 172 -5.96 11.58 -5.89
N ASN A 173 -5.92 10.64 -6.84
CA ASN A 173 -4.79 10.46 -7.76
C ASN A 173 -4.66 11.66 -8.70
N SER A 174 -5.76 12.34 -9.02
CA SER A 174 -5.79 13.55 -9.84
C SER A 174 -4.84 14.62 -9.30
N ASN A 175 -4.75 14.77 -7.98
CA ASN A 175 -3.84 15.73 -7.35
C ASN A 175 -2.39 15.50 -7.75
N TYR A 176 -1.93 14.25 -7.72
CA TYR A 176 -0.54 13.90 -7.98
C TYR A 176 -0.22 13.86 -9.48
N VAL A 177 -1.22 13.57 -10.32
CA VAL A 177 -1.10 13.79 -11.76
C VAL A 177 -0.88 15.28 -12.05
N LEU A 178 -1.68 16.17 -11.46
CA LEU A 178 -1.52 17.63 -11.62
C LEU A 178 -0.19 18.13 -11.05
N LEU A 179 0.24 17.67 -9.87
CA LEU A 179 1.56 18.01 -9.31
C LEU A 179 2.71 17.60 -10.23
N THR A 180 2.60 16.43 -10.89
CA THR A 180 3.59 15.99 -11.89
C THR A 180 3.64 17.00 -13.03
N MET A 181 2.48 17.37 -13.56
CA MET A 181 2.37 18.32 -14.67
C MET A 181 2.91 19.71 -14.30
N ILE A 182 2.65 20.20 -13.09
CA ILE A 182 3.19 21.47 -12.56
C ILE A 182 4.71 21.44 -12.57
N LEU A 183 5.30 20.37 -12.01
CA LEU A 183 6.75 20.25 -11.92
C LEU A 183 7.39 20.24 -13.31
N GLU A 184 6.87 19.42 -14.23
CA GLU A 184 7.35 19.37 -15.61
C GLU A 184 7.26 20.72 -16.32
N GLN A 185 6.18 21.49 -16.09
CA GLN A 185 6.00 22.82 -16.68
C GLN A 185 7.01 23.83 -16.13
N LEU A 186 7.28 23.81 -14.82
CA LEU A 186 8.25 24.69 -14.19
C LEU A 186 9.69 24.40 -14.61
N THR A 187 10.01 23.12 -14.87
CA THR A 187 11.38 22.68 -15.18
C THR A 187 11.62 22.44 -16.66
N ASN A 188 10.57 22.42 -17.49
CA ASN A 188 10.61 21.96 -18.88
C ASN A 188 11.36 20.62 -19.02
N THR A 189 11.05 19.67 -18.13
CA THR A 189 11.74 18.38 -18.00
C THR A 189 10.73 17.32 -17.58
N ASP A 190 10.72 16.18 -18.26
CA ASP A 190 9.76 15.09 -17.98
C ASP A 190 9.99 14.44 -16.61
N PHE A 191 8.92 13.92 -16.01
CA PHE A 191 8.94 13.31 -14.67
C PHE A 191 10.02 12.23 -14.50
N ASN A 192 10.18 11.34 -15.48
CA ASN A 192 11.20 10.28 -15.43
C ASN A 192 12.62 10.87 -15.29
N LYS A 193 12.90 11.96 -16.02
CA LYS A 193 14.19 12.63 -15.95
C LYS A 193 14.37 13.40 -14.65
N LEU A 194 13.30 13.98 -14.10
CA LEU A 194 13.33 14.65 -12.80
C LEU A 194 13.68 13.67 -11.66
N ILE A 195 13.05 12.50 -11.63
CA ILE A 195 13.38 11.40 -10.70
C ILE A 195 14.83 10.97 -10.88
N PHE A 196 15.26 10.77 -12.13
CA PHE A 196 16.63 10.35 -12.43
C PHE A 196 17.67 11.36 -11.95
N ASP A 197 17.54 12.62 -12.33
CA ASP A 197 18.57 13.64 -12.07
C ASP A 197 18.64 14.04 -10.59
N ASN A 198 17.51 14.09 -9.88
CA ASN A 198 17.45 14.63 -8.51
C ASN A 198 17.43 13.57 -7.42
N ILE A 199 17.01 12.33 -7.72
CA ILE A 199 16.87 11.27 -6.71
C ILE A 199 17.76 10.07 -7.06
N THR A 200 17.56 9.44 -8.21
CA THR A 200 18.14 8.11 -8.40
C THR A 200 19.62 8.14 -8.80
N LYS A 201 20.03 9.04 -9.69
CA LYS A 201 21.43 9.18 -10.11
C LYS A 201 22.36 9.66 -8.97
N PRO A 202 22.04 10.71 -8.20
CA PRO A 202 22.92 11.17 -7.12
C PRO A 202 23.12 10.12 -6.01
N HIS A 203 22.11 9.26 -5.79
CA HIS A 203 22.09 8.30 -4.68
C HIS A 203 22.26 6.84 -5.12
N SER A 204 22.62 6.60 -6.39
CA SER A 204 22.86 5.26 -6.95
C SER A 204 21.67 4.29 -6.88
N LEU A 205 20.45 4.79 -7.05
CA LEU A 205 19.20 4.00 -7.06
C LEU A 205 18.84 3.55 -8.49
N GLY A 206 19.75 2.81 -9.13
CA GLY A 206 19.67 2.47 -10.56
C GLY A 206 18.54 1.53 -10.97
N SER A 207 17.82 0.94 -10.03
CA SER A 207 16.68 0.05 -10.24
C SER A 207 15.33 0.75 -10.02
N THR A 208 15.35 2.03 -9.68
CA THR A 208 14.17 2.89 -9.49
C THR A 208 13.96 3.76 -10.72
N PHE A 209 12.82 3.61 -11.39
CA PHE A 209 12.53 4.30 -12.66
C PHE A 209 11.02 4.37 -12.91
N VAL A 210 10.59 5.25 -13.82
CA VAL A 210 9.21 5.25 -14.32
C VAL A 210 9.00 4.01 -15.18
N ALA A 211 8.16 3.10 -14.72
CA ALA A 211 7.76 1.91 -15.47
C ALA A 211 7.02 2.37 -16.73
N ASN A 212 7.55 2.12 -17.92
CA ASN A 212 6.81 2.26 -19.17
C ASN A 212 6.38 0.87 -19.66
N LYS A 213 5.26 0.79 -20.37
CA LYS A 213 4.83 -0.45 -21.05
C LYS A 213 6.01 -0.93 -21.92
N LEU A 214 6.34 -2.22 -21.86
CA LEU A 214 7.48 -2.89 -22.54
C LEU A 214 8.84 -2.88 -21.81
N SER A 215 8.86 -2.98 -20.49
CA SER A 215 10.08 -3.49 -19.86
C SER A 215 10.19 -4.99 -20.19
N LYS A 216 10.86 -5.33 -21.32
CA LYS A 216 11.46 -6.66 -21.59
C LYS A 216 12.61 -6.98 -20.60
N ASN A 217 12.66 -6.26 -19.48
CA ASN A 217 13.63 -6.43 -18.44
C ASN A 217 13.21 -7.64 -17.63
N ILE A 218 14.01 -8.70 -17.70
CA ILE A 218 13.81 -9.96 -16.97
C ILE A 218 13.71 -9.76 -15.44
N ARG A 219 14.14 -8.61 -14.92
CA ARG A 219 14.06 -8.29 -13.48
C ARG A 219 12.72 -7.69 -13.07
N HIS A 220 11.90 -7.22 -14.00
CA HIS A 220 10.57 -6.70 -13.67
C HIS A 220 9.63 -7.89 -13.43
N ALA A 221 9.03 -7.93 -12.24
CA ALA A 221 7.99 -8.89 -11.95
C ALA A 221 6.76 -8.67 -12.86
N ILE A 222 6.03 -9.73 -13.12
CA ILE A 222 4.68 -9.71 -13.68
C ILE A 222 3.71 -9.78 -12.51
N SER A 223 2.64 -8.98 -12.54
CA SER A 223 1.59 -9.04 -11.53
C SER A 223 0.55 -10.11 -11.84
N TYR A 224 -0.02 -10.70 -10.79
CA TYR A 224 -1.02 -11.74 -10.88
C TYR A 224 -2.19 -11.46 -9.94
N ASP A 225 -3.39 -11.74 -10.43
CA ASP A 225 -4.61 -11.84 -9.62
C ASP A 225 -4.85 -13.29 -9.21
N ARG A 226 -5.39 -13.49 -8.01
CA ARG A 226 -5.79 -14.83 -7.58
C ARG A 226 -7.15 -15.19 -8.18
N LYS A 227 -7.19 -16.26 -8.98
CA LYS A 227 -8.40 -16.99 -9.36
C LYS A 227 -8.29 -18.41 -8.80
N GLN A 228 -8.65 -19.44 -9.57
CA GLN A 228 -8.28 -20.82 -9.22
C GLN A 228 -6.75 -20.97 -9.13
N GLU A 229 -6.07 -20.38 -10.10
CA GLU A 229 -4.61 -20.24 -10.14
C GLU A 229 -4.23 -18.76 -10.20
N TRP A 230 -2.94 -18.47 -10.14
CA TRP A 230 -2.42 -17.13 -10.40
C TRP A 230 -2.56 -16.81 -11.89
N GLN A 231 -3.37 -15.81 -12.21
CA GLN A 231 -3.57 -15.34 -13.57
C GLN A 231 -2.90 -13.98 -13.73
N GLU A 232 -2.17 -13.79 -14.83
CA GLU A 232 -1.52 -12.52 -15.13
C GLU A 232 -2.55 -11.38 -15.18
N SER A 233 -2.28 -10.30 -14.44
CA SER A 233 -3.10 -9.09 -14.41
C SER A 233 -2.88 -8.23 -15.65
N THR A 234 -3.83 -7.33 -15.92
CA THR A 234 -3.64 -6.27 -16.92
C THR A 234 -2.53 -5.31 -16.51
N GLU A 235 -1.94 -4.60 -17.48
CA GLU A 235 -0.86 -3.64 -17.23
C GLU A 235 -1.31 -2.20 -17.51
N THR A 236 -1.54 -1.42 -16.44
CA THR A 236 -1.87 0.01 -16.55
C THR A 236 -0.75 0.76 -17.27
N HIS A 237 -1.09 1.52 -18.32
CA HIS A 237 -0.13 2.36 -19.04
C HIS A 237 0.37 3.50 -18.15
N SER A 238 1.68 3.74 -18.15
CA SER A 238 2.37 4.65 -17.22
C SER A 238 1.94 6.11 -17.29
N SER A 239 1.44 6.53 -18.45
CA SER A 239 0.90 7.87 -18.67
C SER A 239 -0.45 8.12 -18.00
N ILE A 240 -1.11 7.08 -17.48
CA ILE A 240 -2.35 7.20 -16.71
C ILE A 240 -2.05 7.66 -15.26
N PRO A 241 -1.28 6.91 -14.44
CA PRO A 241 -1.01 7.33 -13.08
C PRO A 241 0.08 8.42 -12.99
N LEU A 242 1.04 8.49 -13.93
CA LEU A 242 2.19 9.41 -13.85
C LEU A 242 2.80 9.41 -12.43
N GLY A 243 3.18 10.56 -11.87
CA GLY A 243 3.70 10.68 -10.51
C GLY A 243 2.69 10.35 -9.39
N ALA A 244 1.47 9.93 -9.71
CA ALA A 244 0.58 9.30 -8.74
C ALA A 244 0.91 7.81 -8.51
N GLY A 245 1.58 7.12 -9.43
CA GLY A 245 1.80 5.68 -9.25
C GLY A 245 2.67 4.92 -10.26
N SER A 246 3.45 5.61 -11.11
CA SER A 246 4.13 4.97 -12.24
C SER A 246 5.55 4.45 -11.97
N LEU A 247 6.10 4.57 -10.76
CA LEU A 247 7.46 4.06 -10.49
C LEU A 247 7.48 2.54 -10.28
N SER A 248 8.59 1.94 -10.70
CA SER A 248 9.04 0.64 -10.21
C SER A 248 10.33 0.79 -9.42
N ALA A 249 10.54 -0.08 -8.43
CA ALA A 249 11.75 -0.14 -7.61
C ALA A 249 12.00 -1.56 -7.07
N THR A 250 13.17 -1.78 -6.48
CA THR A 250 13.43 -2.96 -5.63
C THR A 250 13.12 -2.62 -4.17
N ALA A 251 12.93 -3.64 -3.33
CA ALA A 251 12.69 -3.42 -1.89
C ALA A 251 13.87 -2.71 -1.21
N PHE A 252 15.10 -3.05 -1.61
CA PHE A 252 16.33 -2.42 -1.14
C PHE A 252 16.38 -0.92 -1.47
N GLU A 253 16.16 -0.55 -2.74
CA GLU A 253 16.28 0.86 -3.14
C GLU A 253 15.16 1.71 -2.57
N LEU A 254 13.98 1.12 -2.33
CA LEU A 254 12.89 1.82 -1.67
C LEU A 254 13.22 2.12 -0.20
N ASN A 255 13.79 1.15 0.53
CA ASN A 255 14.30 1.38 1.88
C ASN A 255 15.39 2.47 1.88
N ARG A 256 16.30 2.44 0.90
CA ARG A 256 17.35 3.44 0.75
C ARG A 256 16.78 4.84 0.51
N PHE A 257 15.74 4.98 -0.32
CA PHE A 257 15.04 6.26 -0.53
C PHE A 257 14.45 6.80 0.77
N PHE A 258 13.71 5.97 1.53
CA PHE A 258 13.15 6.40 2.81
C PHE A 258 14.24 6.77 3.82
N TYR A 259 15.32 6.00 3.92
CA TYR A 259 16.45 6.37 4.77
C TYR A 259 17.03 7.74 4.39
N LEU A 260 17.27 8.00 3.10
CA LEU A 260 17.81 9.28 2.61
C LEU A 260 16.87 10.46 2.88
N LEU A 261 15.55 10.26 2.77
CA LEU A 261 14.55 11.27 3.12
C LEU A 261 14.62 11.60 4.62
N PHE A 262 14.59 10.58 5.47
CA PHE A 262 14.57 10.75 6.93
C PHE A 262 15.94 11.08 7.54
N SER A 263 17.03 10.94 6.79
CA SER A 263 18.38 11.40 7.18
C SER A 263 18.73 12.78 6.61
N HIS A 264 17.75 13.50 6.04
CA HIS A 264 17.90 14.85 5.49
C HIS A 264 18.87 14.96 4.29
N GLU A 265 19.09 13.85 3.56
CA GLU A 265 19.92 13.83 2.35
C GLU A 265 19.14 14.26 1.10
N LEU A 266 17.80 14.13 1.14
CA LEU A 266 16.92 14.55 0.04
C LEU A 266 16.28 15.92 0.25
N THR A 267 16.03 16.31 1.50
CA THR A 267 15.40 17.58 1.89
C THR A 267 16.01 18.06 3.20
N SER A 268 15.88 19.35 3.51
CA SER A 268 16.28 19.86 4.83
C SER A 268 15.41 19.29 5.95
N GLU A 269 15.95 19.29 7.18
CA GLU A 269 15.21 18.89 8.39
C GLU A 269 13.89 19.66 8.53
N GLN A 270 13.90 20.98 8.28
CA GLN A 270 12.69 21.80 8.36
C GLN A 270 11.63 21.38 7.33
N THR A 271 12.05 21.04 6.12
CA THR A 271 11.17 20.53 5.07
C THR A 271 10.60 19.17 5.45
N LEU A 272 11.41 18.27 6.01
CA LEU A 272 10.93 16.97 6.48
C LEU A 272 9.90 17.13 7.60
N ILE A 273 10.12 18.06 8.54
CA ILE A 273 9.13 18.41 9.59
C ILE A 273 7.81 18.87 8.95
N THR A 274 7.87 19.74 7.93
CA THR A 274 6.67 20.16 7.20
C THR A 274 5.96 18.98 6.53
N MET A 275 6.72 18.11 5.86
CA MET A 275 6.19 16.90 5.21
C MET A 275 5.53 15.92 6.20
N THR A 276 6.02 15.90 7.45
CA THR A 276 5.58 15.00 8.54
C THR A 276 4.75 15.71 9.61
N THR A 277 4.18 16.87 9.31
CA THR A 277 3.18 17.53 10.16
C THR A 277 1.79 17.27 9.56
N PRO A 278 1.04 16.27 10.06
CA PRO A 278 -0.18 15.84 9.38
C PRO A 278 -1.35 16.78 9.64
N THR A 279 -2.23 16.89 8.66
CA THR A 279 -3.59 17.41 8.83
C THR A 279 -4.57 16.25 8.62
N ASP A 280 -5.43 15.98 9.60
CA ASP A 280 -6.34 14.83 9.61
C ASP A 280 -5.65 13.47 9.36
N GLY A 281 -4.39 13.32 9.78
CA GLY A 281 -3.62 12.08 9.69
C GLY A 281 -2.77 11.90 8.43
N PHE A 282 -2.84 12.83 7.47
CA PHE A 282 -2.05 12.80 6.24
C PHE A 282 -1.06 13.98 6.18
N GLY A 283 0.21 13.70 5.87
CA GLY A 283 1.27 14.69 5.67
C GLY A 283 1.36 15.17 4.21
N LEU A 284 2.54 15.58 3.76
CA LEU A 284 2.75 15.96 2.36
C LEU A 284 3.35 14.78 1.57
N GLY A 285 2.47 13.89 1.08
CA GLY A 285 2.85 12.70 0.29
C GLY A 285 3.26 11.47 1.10
N LEU A 286 2.94 11.45 2.39
CA LEU A 286 3.13 10.34 3.31
C LEU A 286 2.13 10.46 4.46
N PHE A 287 1.87 9.34 5.13
CA PHE A 287 0.98 9.29 6.28
C PHE A 287 1.60 8.48 7.43
N GLN A 288 1.02 8.63 8.61
CA GLN A 288 1.47 7.88 9.79
C GLN A 288 0.98 6.43 9.70
N ILE A 289 1.90 5.49 9.89
CA ILE A 289 1.62 4.06 9.98
C ILE A 289 1.85 3.66 11.45
N PRO A 290 0.78 3.44 12.23
CA PRO A 290 0.91 3.06 13.63
C PRO A 290 1.30 1.58 13.77
N PHE A 291 2.16 1.29 14.74
CA PHE A 291 2.43 -0.07 15.22
C PHE A 291 2.53 -0.06 16.73
N PHE A 292 1.46 -0.45 17.42
CA PHE A 292 1.31 -0.29 18.87
C PHE A 292 1.61 1.15 19.34
N ASN A 293 2.62 1.33 20.20
CA ASN A 293 3.07 2.63 20.69
C ASN A 293 4.09 3.31 19.76
N LYS A 294 4.50 2.65 18.68
CA LYS A 294 5.45 3.17 17.69
C LYS A 294 4.72 3.79 16.52
N ARG A 295 5.37 4.77 15.91
CA ARG A 295 4.85 5.48 14.73
C ARG A 295 5.90 5.49 13.65
N ALA A 296 5.54 4.95 12.50
CA ALA A 296 6.29 5.13 11.28
C ALA A 296 5.63 6.19 10.39
N TRP A 297 6.40 6.66 9.43
CA TRP A 297 5.94 7.45 8.32
C TRP A 297 6.20 6.70 7.02
N GLY A 298 5.24 6.73 6.13
CA GLY A 298 5.32 5.91 4.94
C GLY A 298 4.20 6.14 3.96
N HIS A 299 4.06 5.19 3.06
CA HIS A 299 2.94 5.12 2.12
C HIS A 299 2.73 3.66 1.70
N THR A 300 1.51 3.34 1.30
CA THR A 300 1.17 2.07 0.63
C THR A 300 0.96 2.29 -0.86
N GLY A 301 0.95 1.23 -1.66
CA GLY A 301 0.69 1.36 -3.08
C GLY A 301 0.00 0.13 -3.64
N GLY A 302 -0.98 0.36 -4.50
CA GLY A 302 -1.58 -0.65 -5.36
C GLY A 302 -1.57 -0.16 -6.81
N ILE A 303 -1.28 -1.06 -7.75
CA ILE A 303 -1.42 -0.85 -9.19
C ILE A 303 -1.42 -2.21 -9.87
N ASP A 304 -2.41 -2.48 -10.72
CA ASP A 304 -2.62 -3.81 -11.29
C ASP A 304 -2.69 -4.86 -10.15
N GLY A 305 -2.05 -6.04 -10.30
CA GLY A 305 -1.92 -7.02 -9.20
C GLY A 305 -0.76 -6.73 -8.22
N PHE A 306 -0.07 -5.59 -8.34
CA PHE A 306 1.00 -5.22 -7.41
C PHE A 306 0.46 -4.57 -6.15
N ASN A 307 1.03 -4.95 -5.00
CA ASN A 307 0.78 -4.36 -3.70
C ASN A 307 2.10 -4.01 -3.01
N SER A 308 2.15 -2.88 -2.33
CA SER A 308 3.38 -2.39 -1.71
C SER A 308 3.10 -1.64 -0.41
N SER A 309 4.06 -1.75 0.51
CA SER A 309 4.10 -0.99 1.76
C SER A 309 5.54 -0.59 2.03
N ALA A 310 5.75 0.69 2.34
CA ALA A 310 7.04 1.20 2.77
C ALA A 310 6.84 2.15 3.94
N ALA A 311 7.60 1.94 5.01
CA ALA A 311 7.51 2.71 6.23
C ALA A 311 8.89 2.90 6.87
N PHE A 312 9.11 4.06 7.46
CA PHE A 312 10.31 4.37 8.24
C PHE A 312 9.91 4.79 9.65
N PHE A 313 10.50 4.18 10.67
CA PHE A 313 10.34 4.53 12.09
C PHE A 313 11.51 5.44 12.49
N PRO A 314 11.34 6.77 12.57
CA PRO A 314 12.46 7.68 12.77
C PRO A 314 13.13 7.51 14.14
N GLU A 315 12.33 7.26 15.18
CA GLU A 315 12.84 7.05 16.56
C GLU A 315 13.71 5.79 16.67
N ASP A 316 13.46 4.79 15.83
CA ASP A 316 14.18 3.53 15.83
C ASP A 316 15.23 3.43 14.70
N GLY A 317 15.23 4.35 13.73
CA GLY A 317 16.04 4.23 12.52
C GLY A 317 15.73 2.97 11.70
N LEU A 318 14.49 2.47 11.75
CA LEU A 318 14.07 1.23 11.09
C LEU A 318 13.30 1.54 9.80
N GLY A 319 13.78 1.03 8.67
CA GLY A 319 13.04 0.98 7.40
C GLY A 319 12.42 -0.40 7.18
N VAL A 320 11.17 -0.43 6.73
CA VAL A 320 10.43 -1.66 6.42
C VAL A 320 9.78 -1.52 5.06
N VAL A 321 10.08 -2.46 4.15
CA VAL A 321 9.48 -2.52 2.82
C VAL A 321 8.98 -3.93 2.53
N LEU A 322 7.78 -4.02 1.98
CA LEU A 322 7.18 -5.22 1.40
C LEU A 322 6.64 -4.86 0.01
N LEU A 323 7.10 -5.58 -1.02
CA LEU A 323 6.63 -5.46 -2.40
C LEU A 323 6.10 -6.81 -2.86
N SER A 324 4.87 -6.85 -3.35
CA SER A 324 4.17 -8.05 -3.80
C SER A 324 3.70 -7.87 -5.24
N ASN A 325 3.83 -8.92 -6.04
CA ASN A 325 3.25 -9.02 -7.38
C ASN A 325 2.08 -10.00 -7.44
N ALA A 326 1.68 -10.59 -6.31
CA ALA A 326 0.53 -11.46 -6.19
C ALA A 326 0.19 -11.65 -4.70
N SER A 327 -1.08 -11.59 -4.34
CA SER A 327 -1.52 -11.86 -2.96
C SER A 327 -2.89 -12.54 -2.92
N ALA A 328 -3.00 -13.52 -2.03
CA ALA A 328 -4.22 -14.26 -1.66
C ALA A 328 -4.40 -14.25 -0.12
N THR A 329 -3.80 -13.26 0.54
CA THR A 329 -3.91 -12.99 1.97
C THR A 329 -3.75 -11.49 2.24
N ASP A 330 -4.19 -11.03 3.41
CA ASP A 330 -3.93 -9.66 3.86
C ASP A 330 -2.44 -9.48 4.21
N LEU A 331 -1.72 -8.73 3.37
CA LEU A 331 -0.29 -8.43 3.55
C LEU A 331 -0.01 -7.67 4.85
N ASN A 332 -1.01 -7.02 5.45
CA ASN A 332 -0.86 -6.38 6.75
C ASN A 332 -0.59 -7.39 7.88
N ILE A 333 -1.11 -8.62 7.79
CA ILE A 333 -0.78 -9.70 8.75
C ILE A 333 0.72 -10.01 8.71
N ILE A 334 1.31 -9.96 7.51
CA ILE A 334 2.74 -10.22 7.29
C ILE A 334 3.58 -9.05 7.83
N LEU A 335 3.18 -7.81 7.55
CA LEU A 335 3.85 -6.62 8.10
C LEU A 335 3.81 -6.60 9.64
N ILE A 336 2.66 -6.91 10.25
CA ILE A 336 2.54 -7.03 11.70
C ILE A 336 3.45 -8.12 12.23
N GLY A 337 3.53 -9.28 11.56
CA GLY A 337 4.45 -10.36 11.91
C GLY A 337 5.91 -9.94 11.87
N MET A 338 6.34 -9.32 10.77
CA MET A 338 7.70 -8.80 10.61
C MET A 338 8.06 -7.82 11.73
N LEU A 339 7.20 -6.84 12.00
CA LEU A 339 7.44 -5.84 13.04
C LEU A 339 7.40 -6.45 14.44
N SER A 340 6.50 -7.40 14.70
CA SER A 340 6.42 -8.07 16.00
C SER A 340 7.65 -8.92 16.27
N ILE A 341 8.14 -9.65 15.27
CA ILE A 341 9.40 -10.41 15.37
C ILE A 341 10.59 -9.46 15.56
N TYR A 342 10.65 -8.35 14.80
CA TYR A 342 11.72 -7.37 14.93
C TYR A 342 11.79 -6.72 16.32
N TYR A 343 10.63 -6.37 16.89
CA TYR A 343 10.55 -5.72 18.20
C TYR A 343 10.40 -6.72 19.37
N ASP A 344 10.61 -8.02 19.13
CA ASP A 344 10.47 -9.09 20.13
C ASP A 344 9.13 -9.02 20.90
N MET A 345 8.06 -8.71 20.16
CA MET A 345 6.71 -8.70 20.68
C MET A 345 6.09 -10.10 20.60
N PRO A 346 5.17 -10.46 21.51
CA PRO A 346 4.39 -11.68 21.40
C PRO A 346 3.71 -11.77 20.03
N TYR A 347 4.02 -12.83 19.29
CA TYR A 347 3.51 -13.07 17.95
C TYR A 347 3.33 -14.56 17.72
N GLU A 348 2.13 -14.92 17.28
CA GLU A 348 1.77 -16.25 16.80
C GLU A 348 1.81 -16.26 15.28
N MET A 349 2.35 -17.33 14.71
CA MET A 349 2.41 -17.49 13.26
C MET A 349 1.01 -17.53 12.66
N PRO A 350 0.80 -16.93 11.48
CA PRO A 350 -0.49 -16.96 10.82
C PRO A 350 -0.80 -18.37 10.34
N VAL A 351 -2.07 -18.75 10.45
CA VAL A 351 -2.56 -20.03 9.91
C VAL A 351 -3.26 -19.75 8.59
N PHE A 352 -2.76 -20.36 7.52
CA PHE A 352 -3.36 -20.27 6.19
C PHE A 352 -4.18 -21.55 5.92
N PRO A 353 -5.53 -21.51 6.02
CA PRO A 353 -6.35 -22.68 5.72
C PRO A 353 -6.22 -23.05 4.24
N PRO A 354 -6.25 -24.34 3.85
CA PRO A 354 -6.10 -24.74 2.45
C PRO A 354 -7.10 -24.01 1.54
N PHE A 355 -6.71 -23.76 0.30
CA PHE A 355 -7.66 -23.26 -0.70
C PHE A 355 -8.74 -24.34 -0.92
N LEU A 356 -9.99 -23.93 -0.78
CA LEU A 356 -11.13 -24.77 -1.13
C LEU A 356 -11.67 -24.25 -2.46
N PHE A 357 -11.53 -25.07 -3.49
CA PHE A 357 -12.15 -24.82 -4.78
C PHE A 357 -13.45 -25.61 -4.81
N LEU A 358 -14.54 -24.88 -4.98
CA LEU A 358 -15.87 -25.44 -5.13
C LEU A 358 -16.25 -25.30 -6.61
N GLU A 359 -16.84 -26.34 -7.18
CA GLU A 359 -17.39 -26.25 -8.53
C GLU A 359 -18.67 -25.40 -8.50
N ALA A 360 -19.01 -24.75 -9.63
CA ALA A 360 -20.20 -23.91 -9.73
C ALA A 360 -21.48 -24.61 -9.20
N GLU A 361 -21.58 -25.92 -9.42
CA GLU A 361 -22.69 -26.78 -8.99
C GLU A 361 -22.76 -26.92 -7.47
N ASP A 362 -21.63 -26.97 -6.78
CA ASP A 362 -21.55 -27.03 -5.31
C ASP A 362 -21.91 -25.69 -4.65
N LEU A 363 -21.85 -24.59 -5.42
CA LEU A 363 -22.15 -23.24 -4.94
C LEU A 363 -23.64 -22.87 -5.01
N VAL A 364 -24.41 -23.56 -5.87
CA VAL A 364 -25.85 -23.29 -6.09
C VAL A 364 -26.63 -23.33 -4.77
N VAL A 365 -26.24 -24.21 -3.85
CA VAL A 365 -26.92 -24.38 -2.55
C VAL A 365 -26.88 -23.12 -1.68
N TYR A 366 -25.91 -22.22 -1.91
CA TYR A 366 -25.74 -20.99 -1.14
C TYR A 366 -26.45 -19.78 -1.75
N GLU A 367 -26.84 -19.85 -3.02
CA GLU A 367 -27.44 -18.71 -3.73
C GLU A 367 -28.72 -18.24 -3.06
N GLY A 368 -29.00 -16.94 -3.17
CA GLY A 368 -30.22 -16.35 -2.65
C GLY A 368 -29.97 -15.04 -1.92
N THR A 369 -31.08 -14.40 -1.53
CA THR A 369 -31.03 -13.16 -0.75
C THR A 369 -31.25 -13.46 0.72
N TYR A 370 -30.26 -13.14 1.56
CA TYR A 370 -30.31 -13.32 3.00
C TYR A 370 -30.64 -11.99 3.68
N SER A 371 -31.49 -12.04 4.72
CA SER A 371 -31.89 -10.85 5.48
C SER A 371 -32.06 -11.15 6.97
N HIS A 372 -31.99 -10.12 7.80
CA HIS A 372 -32.33 -10.20 9.22
C HIS A 372 -33.12 -8.94 9.62
N PRO A 373 -34.21 -9.03 10.42
CA PRO A 373 -35.08 -7.88 10.71
C PRO A 373 -34.38 -6.67 11.34
N GLN A 374 -33.29 -6.91 12.07
CA GLN A 374 -32.50 -5.86 12.75
C GLN A 374 -31.20 -5.51 12.02
N PHE A 375 -30.92 -6.18 10.90
CA PHE A 375 -29.76 -5.87 10.07
C PHE A 375 -30.23 -5.06 8.85
N PRO A 376 -29.66 -3.86 8.61
CA PRO A 376 -30.25 -2.88 7.70
C PRO A 376 -30.12 -3.24 6.21
N LEU A 377 -29.28 -4.22 5.85
CA LEU A 377 -28.98 -4.57 4.46
C LEU A 377 -29.41 -5.99 4.15
N LYS A 378 -29.88 -6.22 2.93
CA LYS A 378 -29.99 -7.59 2.40
C LYS A 378 -28.67 -7.97 1.74
N ILE A 379 -28.26 -9.22 1.91
CA ILE A 379 -27.07 -9.78 1.29
C ILE A 379 -27.51 -10.71 0.18
N ASN A 380 -27.28 -10.32 -1.07
CA ASN A 380 -27.47 -11.19 -2.22
C ASN A 380 -26.23 -12.06 -2.41
N ILE A 381 -26.43 -13.36 -2.56
CA ILE A 381 -25.40 -14.36 -2.82
C ILE A 381 -25.73 -15.04 -4.15
N TRP A 382 -24.76 -15.13 -5.05
CA TRP A 382 -24.90 -15.85 -6.33
C TRP A 382 -23.57 -16.49 -6.71
N ASN A 383 -23.60 -17.50 -7.57
CA ASN A 383 -22.41 -18.05 -8.18
C ASN A 383 -22.04 -17.25 -9.44
N GLU A 384 -20.75 -17.06 -9.66
CA GLU A 384 -20.22 -16.53 -10.92
C GLU A 384 -19.05 -17.41 -11.35
N GLY A 385 -19.35 -18.39 -12.22
CA GLY A 385 -18.43 -19.49 -12.49
C GLY A 385 -18.18 -20.31 -11.21
N ASN A 386 -16.91 -20.49 -10.85
CA ASN A 386 -16.48 -21.27 -9.69
C ASN A 386 -16.21 -20.38 -8.46
N SER A 387 -16.88 -19.23 -8.36
CA SER A 387 -16.71 -18.27 -7.27
C SER A 387 -18.06 -17.92 -6.67
N LEU A 388 -18.12 -17.83 -5.34
CA LEU A 388 -19.29 -17.34 -4.65
C LEU A 388 -19.18 -15.83 -4.50
N MET A 389 -20.16 -15.12 -5.02
CA MET A 389 -20.22 -13.67 -5.00
C MET A 389 -21.21 -13.21 -3.92
N ALA A 390 -20.92 -12.07 -3.32
CA ALA A 390 -21.80 -11.42 -2.36
C ALA A 390 -21.97 -9.93 -2.67
N GLN A 391 -23.17 -9.43 -2.39
CA GLN A 391 -23.48 -8.01 -2.50
C GLN A 391 -24.45 -7.60 -1.41
N ALA A 392 -24.04 -6.65 -0.57
CA ALA A 392 -24.98 -5.95 0.29
C ALA A 392 -25.74 -4.89 -0.51
N THR A 393 -27.02 -4.70 -0.21
CA THR A 393 -27.86 -3.71 -0.93
C THR A 393 -27.20 -2.33 -0.97
N GLY A 394 -26.99 -1.78 -2.18
CA GLY A 394 -26.36 -0.47 -2.38
C GLY A 394 -24.82 -0.46 -2.31
N GLN A 395 -24.18 -1.62 -2.27
CA GLN A 395 -22.71 -1.76 -2.29
C GLN A 395 -22.25 -2.49 -3.56
N PRO A 396 -20.98 -2.31 -3.99
CA PRO A 396 -20.41 -3.13 -5.06
C PRO A 396 -20.36 -4.62 -4.70
N PRO A 397 -20.42 -5.52 -5.69
CA PRO A 397 -20.25 -6.94 -5.47
C PRO A 397 -18.79 -7.28 -5.11
N PHE A 398 -18.58 -8.36 -4.34
CA PHE A 398 -17.26 -8.88 -4.01
C PHE A 398 -17.25 -10.41 -4.00
N THR A 399 -16.09 -10.99 -4.25
CA THR A 399 -15.88 -12.45 -4.21
C THR A 399 -15.61 -12.90 -2.79
N LEU A 400 -16.18 -14.05 -2.42
CA LEU A 400 -15.98 -14.73 -1.15
C LEU A 400 -14.97 -15.87 -1.28
N ASP A 401 -14.02 -15.94 -0.36
CA ASP A 401 -13.05 -17.03 -0.25
C ASP A 401 -13.61 -18.17 0.58
N ALA A 402 -13.65 -19.39 0.04
CA ALA A 402 -14.02 -20.56 0.81
C ALA A 402 -12.94 -20.90 1.87
N ARG A 403 -13.38 -21.16 3.11
CA ARG A 403 -12.52 -21.40 4.29
C ARG A 403 -12.80 -22.73 5.00
N GLY A 404 -13.90 -23.40 4.65
CA GLY A 404 -14.30 -24.69 5.19
C GLY A 404 -15.61 -25.14 4.56
N ASP A 405 -16.12 -26.28 5.02
CA ASP A 405 -17.49 -26.69 4.69
C ASP A 405 -18.48 -25.59 5.07
N HIS A 406 -19.15 -25.04 4.07
CA HIS A 406 -20.13 -23.96 4.20
C HIS A 406 -19.60 -22.65 4.83
N ILE A 407 -18.27 -22.47 4.96
CA ILE A 407 -17.68 -21.26 5.53
C ILE A 407 -16.97 -20.49 4.43
N PHE A 408 -17.33 -19.22 4.31
CA PHE A 408 -16.78 -18.28 3.35
C PHE A 408 -16.34 -16.99 4.06
N ALA A 409 -15.36 -16.29 3.51
CA ALA A 409 -14.87 -15.06 4.11
C ALA A 409 -14.60 -13.97 3.07
N TYR A 410 -14.65 -12.73 3.52
CA TYR A 410 -14.11 -11.58 2.81
C TYR A 410 -13.25 -10.77 3.78
N ASP A 411 -11.94 -11.05 3.73
CA ASP A 411 -10.96 -10.57 4.71
C ASP A 411 -10.92 -9.02 4.77
N ALA A 412 -11.06 -8.35 3.63
CA ALA A 412 -11.02 -6.89 3.53
C ALA A 412 -12.11 -6.21 4.39
N ALA A 413 -13.25 -6.88 4.58
CA ALA A 413 -14.33 -6.40 5.45
C ALA A 413 -14.37 -7.11 6.82
N ARG A 414 -13.38 -7.97 7.12
CA ARG A 414 -13.38 -8.90 8.28
C ARG A 414 -14.69 -9.67 8.40
N LEU A 415 -15.21 -10.09 7.25
CA LEU A 415 -16.49 -10.76 7.11
C LEU A 415 -16.27 -12.27 7.07
N ILE A 416 -17.03 -13.02 7.86
CA ILE A 416 -17.13 -14.48 7.77
C ILE A 416 -18.61 -14.81 7.63
N LEU A 417 -18.94 -15.62 6.64
CA LEU A 417 -20.27 -16.15 6.38
C LEU A 417 -20.22 -17.67 6.62
N THR A 418 -21.08 -18.17 7.49
CA THR A 418 -21.27 -19.60 7.72
C THR A 418 -22.67 -19.98 7.30
N PHE A 419 -22.79 -20.68 6.18
CA PHE A 419 -24.07 -21.11 5.63
C PHE A 419 -24.54 -22.39 6.32
N ASN A 420 -25.86 -22.52 6.45
CA ASN A 420 -26.54 -23.78 6.74
C ASN A 420 -27.60 -24.00 5.65
N PRO A 421 -27.24 -24.70 4.55
CA PRO A 421 -28.14 -24.89 3.42
C PRO A 421 -29.42 -25.67 3.78
N GLU A 422 -29.35 -26.60 4.74
CA GLU A 422 -30.52 -27.41 5.16
C GLU A 422 -31.58 -26.56 5.86
N GLU A 423 -31.16 -25.55 6.62
CA GLU A 423 -32.06 -24.64 7.35
C GLU A 423 -32.31 -23.33 6.59
N GLU A 424 -31.72 -23.16 5.40
CA GLU A 424 -31.78 -21.94 4.61
C GLU A 424 -31.35 -20.68 5.41
N THR A 425 -30.31 -20.83 6.24
CA THR A 425 -29.76 -19.74 7.05
C THR A 425 -28.28 -19.46 6.74
N MET A 426 -27.83 -18.26 7.09
CA MET A 426 -26.44 -17.84 6.99
C MET A 426 -26.08 -17.01 8.21
N LEU A 427 -25.10 -17.46 9.00
CA LEU A 427 -24.51 -16.69 10.09
C LEU A 427 -23.48 -15.72 9.51
N LEU A 428 -23.75 -14.42 9.61
CA LEU A 428 -22.84 -13.35 9.24
C LEU A 428 -22.07 -12.89 10.48
N LYS A 429 -20.74 -12.97 10.45
CA LYS A 429 -19.84 -12.41 11.48
C LYS A 429 -19.02 -11.28 10.90
N GLN A 430 -19.06 -10.12 11.53
CA GLN A 430 -18.28 -8.96 11.11
C GLN A 430 -17.91 -8.07 12.29
N ALA A 431 -16.63 -7.72 12.43
CA ALA A 431 -16.13 -6.82 13.49
C ALA A 431 -16.57 -7.19 14.93
N GLY A 432 -16.68 -8.50 15.22
CA GLY A 432 -17.11 -9.01 16.53
C GLY A 432 -18.62 -9.06 16.74
N MET A 433 -19.42 -8.64 15.77
CA MET A 433 -20.88 -8.78 15.75
C MET A 433 -21.29 -10.02 14.95
N GLU A 434 -22.40 -10.64 15.33
CA GLU A 434 -22.95 -11.83 14.67
C GLU A 434 -24.45 -11.64 14.37
N TRP A 435 -24.87 -12.02 13.17
CA TRP A 435 -26.26 -11.95 12.71
C TRP A 435 -26.66 -13.26 12.04
N LEU A 436 -27.65 -13.95 12.58
CA LEU A 436 -28.23 -15.13 11.92
C LEU A 436 -29.25 -14.66 10.89
N MET A 437 -28.87 -14.72 9.61
CA MET A 437 -29.70 -14.27 8.49
C MET A 437 -30.50 -15.45 7.92
N THR A 438 -31.71 -15.18 7.43
CA THR A 438 -32.57 -16.18 6.78
C THR A 438 -32.64 -15.88 5.29
N LYS A 439 -32.55 -16.92 4.45
CA LYS A 439 -32.74 -16.84 3.01
C LYS A 439 -34.21 -16.51 2.72
N ALA A 440 -34.45 -15.53 1.87
CA ALA A 440 -35.79 -15.22 1.39
C ALA A 440 -36.27 -16.35 0.46
N ALA A 441 -37.56 -16.68 0.55
CA ALA A 441 -38.19 -17.58 -0.40
C ALA A 441 -38.12 -16.98 -1.82
N GLU A 442 -37.85 -17.81 -2.83
CA GLU A 442 -37.89 -17.39 -4.23
C GLU A 442 -39.30 -16.85 -4.57
N GLU A 443 -39.37 -15.64 -5.14
CA GLU A 443 -40.62 -15.03 -5.64
C GLU A 443 -41.01 -15.54 -7.02
#